data_AF-A0A6N8I328-F1
#
_entry.id   AF-A0A6N8I328-F1
#
_cell.length_a   1.000
_cell.length_b   1.000
_cell.length_c   1.000
_cell.angle_alpha   90.00
_cell.angle_beta   90.00
_cell.angle_gamma   90.00
#
_symmetry.space_group_name_H-M   'P 1'
#
loop_
_entity.id
_entity.type
_entity.pdbx_description
1 polymer ?
#
loop_
_entity_poly.entity_id
_entity_poly.type
_entity_poly.pdbx_seq_one_letter_code
_entity_poly.pdbx_strand_id
1 'polypeptide(L)'
;MNYKKLLDHCEKRARVSDNFSSLQTELVLLRMEIRCTMQRYLSIRDEIRDLERRQKKLKDSGITVSLLAPWTEKRKNDLQNFHRCLVACGELVMSALDIWQECGATLKDLCNFCNRKDYEDVRRMVEKYSETKFSDIMFVHNLDYPVSDRHEWLEDTVDAPFTHAVKEFMLDRMINTPEGHKASDEAMKAVFPDLWENALVRQVDEDGSEYFTDREGNRIDIESSR
;
A
#
# COMPACT_ATOMS: atom_id res chain seq x y z
N MET A 1 21.38 -0.14 10.02
CA MET A 1 20.31 0.83 10.28
C MET A 1 19.39 0.25 11.33
N ASN A 2 19.13 0.95 12.43
CA ASN A 2 18.30 0.45 13.54
C ASN A 2 16.84 0.83 13.23
N TYR A 3 16.01 -0.13 12.79
CA TYR A 3 14.63 0.14 12.40
C TYR A 3 13.79 0.71 13.54
N LYS A 4 14.10 0.38 14.80
CA LYS A 4 13.42 0.99 15.96
C LYS A 4 13.68 2.48 16.03
N LYS A 5 14.90 2.93 15.71
CA LYS A 5 15.21 4.36 15.62
C LYS A 5 14.54 5.04 14.43
N LEU A 6 14.37 4.32 13.31
CA LEU A 6 13.68 4.84 12.14
C LEU A 6 12.17 4.95 12.40
N LEU A 7 11.56 3.91 12.97
CA LEU A 7 10.15 3.89 13.37
C LEU A 7 9.88 4.97 14.42
N ASP A 8 10.67 5.03 15.49
CA ASP A 8 10.60 6.11 16.48
C ASP A 8 10.76 7.49 15.86
N HIS A 9 11.62 7.64 14.84
CA HIS A 9 11.83 8.91 14.16
C HIS A 9 10.61 9.28 13.32
N CYS A 10 10.07 8.36 12.53
CA CYS A 10 8.85 8.57 11.75
C CYS A 10 7.66 8.90 12.66
N GLU A 11 7.46 8.16 13.76
CA GLU A 11 6.38 8.39 14.72
C GLU A 11 6.52 9.75 15.45
N LYS A 12 7.75 10.18 15.77
CA LYS A 12 8.00 11.48 16.44
C LYS A 12 7.91 12.68 15.50
N ARG A 13 7.98 12.48 14.18
CA ARG A 13 7.98 13.54 13.16
C ARG A 13 6.61 14.11 12.84
N ALA A 14 5.56 13.66 13.53
CA ALA A 14 4.17 14.10 13.40
C ALA A 14 3.90 15.60 13.70
N ARG A 15 4.93 16.45 13.81
CA ARG A 15 4.81 17.91 13.83
C ARG A 15 5.45 18.46 12.57
N VAL A 16 4.67 18.47 11.49
CA VAL A 16 5.05 19.08 10.23
C VAL A 16 5.21 20.59 10.44
N SER A 17 6.26 21.19 9.87
CA SER A 17 6.56 22.62 9.97
C SER A 17 5.67 23.44 9.03
N ASP A 18 5.15 24.58 9.50
CA ASP A 18 4.21 25.45 8.76
C ASP A 18 4.87 26.34 7.68
N ASN A 19 6.09 26.05 7.23
CA ASN A 19 6.80 26.86 6.25
C ASN A 19 7.09 26.07 4.96
N PHE A 20 6.78 26.67 3.80
CA PHE A 20 6.96 26.08 2.48
C PHE A 20 8.35 25.46 2.24
N SER A 21 9.43 26.16 2.60
CA SER A 21 10.79 25.67 2.37
C SER A 21 11.17 24.48 3.27
N SER A 22 10.62 24.41 4.48
CA SER A 22 10.84 23.28 5.37
C SER A 22 10.02 22.07 4.91
N LEU A 23 8.80 22.27 4.39
CA LEU A 23 7.95 21.21 3.83
C LEU A 23 8.57 20.52 2.62
N GLN A 24 9.14 21.28 1.68
CA GLN A 24 9.82 20.69 0.53
C GLN A 24 11.05 19.87 0.96
N THR A 25 11.81 20.37 1.94
CA THR A 25 12.94 19.65 2.53
C THR A 25 12.48 18.37 3.22
N GLU A 26 11.37 18.44 3.95
CA GLU A 26 10.74 17.32 4.62
C GLU A 26 10.34 16.21 3.62
N LEU A 27 9.67 16.58 2.53
CA LEU A 27 9.31 15.65 1.46
C LEU A 27 10.55 15.02 0.82
N VAL A 28 11.65 15.76 0.61
CA VAL A 28 12.91 15.19 0.13
C VAL A 28 13.48 14.17 1.11
N LEU A 29 13.46 14.46 2.41
CA LEU A 29 13.94 13.55 3.44
C LEU A 29 13.08 12.29 3.51
N LEU A 30 11.75 12.43 3.49
CA LEU A 30 10.81 11.31 3.41
C LEU A 30 11.09 10.44 2.18
N ARG A 31 11.33 11.04 1.01
CA ARG A 31 11.72 10.30 -0.21
C ARG A 31 12.95 9.42 0.02
N MET A 32 13.98 9.96 0.67
CA MET A 32 15.21 9.21 0.95
C MET A 32 14.99 8.10 1.98
N GLU A 33 14.22 8.37 3.04
CA GLU A 33 13.88 7.40 4.08
C GLU A 33 13.08 6.23 3.50
N ILE A 34 12.10 6.52 2.66
CA ILE A 34 11.27 5.51 2.00
C ILE A 34 12.13 4.65 1.07
N ARG A 35 12.99 5.24 0.24
CA ARG A 35 13.92 4.48 -0.61
C ARG A 35 14.76 3.49 0.20
N CYS A 36 15.35 3.96 1.30
CA CYS A 36 16.16 3.10 2.17
C CYS A 36 15.33 1.98 2.81
N THR A 37 14.10 2.30 3.19
CA THR A 37 13.15 1.36 3.82
C THR A 37 12.71 0.30 2.81
N MET A 38 12.31 0.70 1.60
CA MET A 38 11.94 -0.19 0.49
C MET A 38 13.08 -1.15 0.14
N GLN A 39 14.30 -0.64 -0.05
CA GLN A 39 15.45 -1.49 -0.36
C GLN A 39 15.68 -2.56 0.72
N ARG A 40 15.51 -2.22 1.99
CA ARG A 40 15.63 -3.18 3.10
C ARG A 40 14.46 -4.15 3.16
N TYR A 41 13.23 -3.68 2.97
CA TYR A 41 12.05 -4.51 2.90
C TYR A 41 12.19 -5.58 1.80
N LEU A 42 12.54 -5.18 0.57
CA LEU A 42 12.71 -6.10 -0.56
C LEU A 42 13.86 -7.09 -0.33
N SER A 43 15.00 -6.62 0.16
CA SER A 43 16.14 -7.49 0.50
C SER A 43 15.77 -8.56 1.53
N ILE A 44 15.03 -8.20 2.58
CA ILE A 44 14.62 -9.16 3.62
C ILE A 44 13.56 -10.12 3.08
N ARG A 45 12.63 -9.64 2.26
CA ARG A 45 11.62 -10.46 1.60
C ARG A 45 12.26 -11.56 0.75
N ASP A 46 13.28 -11.18 -0.04
CA ASP A 46 13.99 -12.13 -0.89
C ASP A 46 14.84 -13.09 -0.05
N GLU A 47 15.49 -12.62 1.03
CA GLU A 47 16.18 -13.48 2.01
C GLU A 47 15.23 -14.54 2.59
N ILE A 48 14.01 -14.16 3.01
CA ILE A 48 13.03 -15.09 3.58
C ILE A 48 12.63 -16.15 2.55
N ARG A 49 12.30 -15.75 1.32
CA ARG A 49 11.94 -16.68 0.24
C ARG A 49 13.05 -17.69 -0.03
N ASP A 50 14.29 -17.21 -0.06
CA ASP A 50 15.46 -18.06 -0.22
C ASP A 50 15.65 -19.04 0.93
N LEU A 51 15.50 -18.57 2.17
CA LEU A 51 15.61 -19.41 3.38
C LEU A 51 14.51 -20.49 3.40
N GLU A 52 13.26 -20.13 3.12
CA GLU A 52 12.13 -21.06 3.07
C GLU A 52 12.33 -22.12 1.98
N ARG A 53 12.82 -21.72 0.80
CA ARG A 53 13.14 -22.64 -0.29
C ARG A 53 14.27 -23.61 0.10
N ARG A 54 15.33 -23.13 0.76
CA ARG A 54 16.44 -23.96 1.23
C ARG A 54 15.99 -24.92 2.34
N GLN A 55 15.17 -24.43 3.27
CA GLN A 55 14.59 -25.24 4.35
C GLN A 55 13.78 -26.40 3.78
N LYS A 56 12.95 -26.13 2.77
CA LYS A 56 12.17 -27.16 2.07
C LYS A 56 13.08 -28.25 1.49
N LYS A 57 14.11 -27.86 0.72
CA LYS A 57 15.06 -28.81 0.11
C LYS A 57 15.79 -29.69 1.14
N LEU A 58 16.22 -29.10 2.26
CA LEU A 58 16.88 -29.84 3.34
C LEU A 58 15.93 -30.84 3.99
N LYS A 59 14.69 -30.41 4.26
CA LYS A 59 13.65 -31.28 4.82
C LYS A 59 13.33 -32.46 3.89
N ASP A 60 13.22 -32.20 2.59
CA ASP A 60 13.02 -33.23 1.56
C ASP A 60 14.19 -34.24 1.49
N SER A 61 15.38 -33.82 1.93
CA SER A 61 16.58 -34.66 2.03
C SER A 61 16.75 -35.32 3.42
N GLY A 62 15.76 -35.22 4.30
CA GLY A 62 15.81 -35.78 5.66
C GLY A 62 16.64 -34.98 6.66
N ILE A 63 17.13 -33.80 6.30
CA ILE A 63 17.97 -32.94 7.15
C ILE A 63 17.09 -31.87 7.81
N THR A 64 17.09 -31.83 9.14
CA THR A 64 16.42 -30.77 9.91
C THR A 64 17.44 -29.84 10.55
N VAL A 65 17.36 -28.54 10.26
CA VAL A 65 18.22 -27.50 10.86
C VAL A 65 17.40 -26.70 11.87
N SER A 66 17.58 -27.00 13.16
CA SER A 66 16.80 -26.41 14.25
C SER A 66 16.93 -24.88 14.36
N LEU A 67 18.11 -24.32 14.03
CA LEU A 67 18.38 -22.88 14.09
C LEU A 67 17.73 -22.08 12.95
N LEU A 68 17.32 -22.74 11.87
CA LEU A 68 16.79 -22.07 10.69
C LEU A 68 15.41 -21.46 10.95
N ALA A 69 14.58 -22.14 11.75
CA ALA A 69 13.23 -21.65 12.08
C ALA A 69 13.26 -20.36 12.93
N PRO A 70 13.98 -20.28 14.07
CA PRO A 70 14.11 -19.03 14.83
C PRO A 70 14.71 -17.88 14.00
N TRP A 71 15.66 -18.18 13.11
CA TRP A 71 16.27 -17.16 12.27
C TRP A 71 15.30 -16.61 11.22
N THR A 72 14.54 -17.50 10.57
CA THR A 72 13.49 -17.13 9.60
C THR A 72 12.42 -16.29 10.29
N GLU A 73 12.01 -16.69 11.51
CA GLU A 73 11.03 -15.93 12.29
C GLU A 73 11.53 -14.53 12.65
N LYS A 74 12.79 -14.40 13.06
CA LYS A 74 13.41 -13.08 13.27
C LYS A 74 13.36 -12.22 12.01
N ARG A 75 13.63 -12.80 10.83
CA ARG A 75 13.54 -12.08 9.54
C ARG A 75 12.12 -11.67 9.20
N LYS A 76 11.12 -12.51 9.47
CA LYS A 76 9.70 -12.16 9.30
C LYS A 76 9.30 -10.98 10.18
N ASN A 77 9.76 -10.97 11.43
CA ASN A 77 9.56 -9.83 12.33
C ASN A 77 10.26 -8.56 11.82
N ASP A 78 11.51 -8.66 11.34
CA ASP A 78 12.19 -7.52 10.71
C ASP A 78 11.41 -6.98 9.50
N LEU A 79 10.91 -7.88 8.62
CA LEU A 79 10.09 -7.52 7.45
C LEU A 79 8.83 -6.76 7.85
N GLN A 80 8.09 -7.26 8.85
CA GLN A 80 6.89 -6.60 9.38
C GLN A 80 7.20 -5.21 9.94
N ASN A 81 8.33 -5.05 10.63
CA ASN A 81 8.73 -3.74 11.13
C ASN A 81 9.04 -2.76 9.99
N PHE A 82 9.72 -3.19 8.93
CA PHE A 82 9.95 -2.34 7.76
C PHE A 82 8.65 -2.01 7.02
N HIS A 83 7.70 -2.95 6.92
CA HIS A 83 6.37 -2.66 6.39
C HIS A 83 5.67 -1.57 7.20
N ARG A 84 5.66 -1.66 8.55
CA ARG A 84 5.10 -0.60 9.40
C ARG A 84 5.78 0.75 9.19
N CYS A 85 7.10 0.78 9.00
CA CYS A 85 7.79 2.03 8.63
C CYS A 85 7.30 2.58 7.29
N LEU A 86 7.09 1.74 6.27
CA LEU A 86 6.58 2.18 4.97
C LEU A 86 5.16 2.77 5.10
N VAL A 87 4.29 2.12 5.86
CA VAL A 87 2.93 2.61 6.14
C VAL A 87 2.98 3.98 6.83
N ALA A 88 3.79 4.12 7.89
CA ALA A 88 3.96 5.39 8.59
C ALA A 88 4.53 6.49 7.68
N CYS A 89 5.52 6.16 6.85
CA CYS A 89 6.03 7.11 5.86
C CYS A 89 4.98 7.50 4.83
N GLY A 90 4.12 6.58 4.38
CA GLY A 90 3.03 6.85 3.46
C GLY A 90 2.03 7.86 4.05
N GLU A 91 1.63 7.68 5.30
CA GLU A 91 0.77 8.62 6.02
C GLU A 91 1.39 10.02 6.12
N LEU A 92 2.68 10.10 6.48
CA LEU A 92 3.41 11.36 6.56
C LEU A 92 3.52 12.04 5.20
N VAL A 93 3.76 11.28 4.13
CA VAL A 93 3.81 11.82 2.76
C VAL A 93 2.45 12.40 2.36
N MET A 94 1.35 11.68 2.58
CA MET A 94 0.00 12.16 2.27
C MET A 94 -0.26 13.50 2.99
N SER A 95 0.02 13.56 4.29
CA SER A 95 -0.18 14.77 5.09
C SER A 95 0.72 15.92 4.64
N ALA A 96 2.00 15.66 4.42
CA ALA A 96 2.97 16.67 4.01
C ALA A 96 2.67 17.24 2.60
N LEU A 97 2.17 16.42 1.68
CA LEU A 97 1.76 16.85 0.35
C LEU A 97 0.59 17.83 0.41
N ASP A 98 -0.41 17.55 1.24
CA ASP A 98 -1.59 18.41 1.38
C ASP A 98 -1.25 19.73 2.10
N ILE A 99 -0.45 19.68 3.16
CA ILE A 99 0.05 20.90 3.82
C ILE A 99 0.90 21.73 2.85
N TRP A 100 1.70 21.08 2.00
CA TRP A 100 2.48 21.78 0.99
C TRP A 100 1.60 22.49 -0.05
N GLN A 101 0.49 21.86 -0.47
CA GLN A 101 -0.54 22.48 -1.30
C GLN A 101 -1.20 23.68 -0.60
N GLU A 102 -1.59 23.53 0.66
CA GLU A 102 -2.19 24.61 1.48
C GLU A 102 -1.24 25.80 1.65
N CYS A 103 0.07 25.53 1.69
CA CYS A 103 1.12 26.57 1.70
C CYS A 103 1.35 27.23 0.33
N GLY A 104 0.54 26.90 -0.68
CA GLY A 104 0.56 27.55 -2.01
C GLY A 104 1.35 26.81 -3.08
N ALA A 105 1.78 25.57 -2.85
CA ALA A 105 2.39 24.77 -3.91
C ALA A 105 1.40 24.53 -5.06
N THR A 106 1.90 24.63 -6.29
CA THR A 106 1.10 24.41 -7.49
C THR A 106 1.22 22.97 -7.99
N LEU A 107 0.26 22.52 -8.79
CA LEU A 107 0.35 21.20 -9.46
C LEU A 107 1.65 21.06 -10.28
N LYS A 108 2.14 22.18 -10.83
CA LYS A 108 3.41 22.21 -11.57
C LYS A 108 4.60 21.93 -10.65
N ASP A 109 4.59 22.47 -9.42
CA ASP A 109 5.62 22.19 -8.42
C ASP A 109 5.62 20.71 -8.03
N LEU A 110 4.44 20.11 -7.82
CA LEU A 110 4.31 18.68 -7.56
C LEU A 110 4.84 17.83 -8.72
N CYS A 111 4.48 18.16 -9.96
CA CYS A 111 4.99 17.45 -11.14
C CYS A 111 6.50 17.55 -11.26
N ASN A 112 7.06 18.76 -11.12
CA ASN A 112 8.51 18.98 -11.12
C ASN A 112 9.19 18.18 -10.02
N PHE A 113 8.63 18.19 -8.82
CA PHE A 113 9.17 17.45 -7.67
C PHE A 113 9.20 15.94 -7.93
N CYS A 114 8.22 15.42 -8.66
CA CYS A 114 8.13 14.00 -9.06
C CYS A 114 8.85 13.68 -10.37
N ASN A 115 9.64 14.61 -10.93
CA ASN A 115 10.31 14.48 -12.22
C ASN A 115 9.36 14.17 -13.39
N ARG A 116 8.14 14.73 -13.35
CA ARG A 116 7.12 14.57 -14.38
C ARG A 116 7.18 15.63 -15.45
N LYS A 117 7.37 15.16 -16.69
CA LYS A 117 7.56 15.97 -17.90
C LYS A 117 6.25 16.24 -18.63
N ASP A 118 5.25 15.42 -18.40
CA ASP A 118 3.91 15.41 -19.00
C ASP A 118 2.91 16.29 -18.23
N TYR A 119 3.32 17.50 -17.84
CA TYR A 119 2.49 18.38 -17.00
C TYR A 119 1.10 18.66 -17.60
N GLU A 120 1.00 18.93 -18.91
CA GLU A 120 -0.29 19.22 -19.54
C GLU A 120 -1.22 17.99 -19.58
N ASP A 121 -0.66 16.78 -19.65
CA ASP A 121 -1.46 15.55 -19.55
C ASP A 121 -1.98 15.36 -18.12
N VAL A 122 -1.10 15.51 -17.12
CA VAL A 122 -1.48 15.45 -15.70
C VAL A 122 -2.54 16.50 -15.37
N ARG A 123 -2.33 17.73 -15.83
CA ARG A 123 -3.27 18.83 -15.65
C ARG A 123 -4.63 18.50 -16.24
N ARG A 124 -4.71 18.00 -17.48
CA ARG A 124 -5.99 17.61 -18.11
C ARG A 124 -6.70 16.46 -17.39
N MET A 125 -5.93 15.52 -16.81
CA MET A 125 -6.50 14.43 -16.01
C MET A 125 -7.12 14.95 -14.71
N VAL A 126 -6.45 15.89 -14.06
CA VAL A 126 -6.86 16.44 -12.75
C VAL A 126 -7.90 17.56 -12.90
N GLU A 127 -7.92 18.32 -14.00
CA GLU A 127 -8.89 19.41 -14.25
C GLU A 127 -10.36 18.97 -14.20
N LYS A 128 -10.63 17.67 -14.40
CA LYS A 128 -11.97 17.09 -14.21
C LYS A 128 -12.45 17.10 -12.76
N TYR A 129 -11.54 17.33 -11.82
CA TYR A 129 -11.74 17.27 -10.38
C TYR A 129 -11.24 18.59 -9.77
N SER A 130 -12.14 19.56 -9.64
CA SER A 130 -11.80 20.96 -9.34
C SER A 130 -11.16 21.22 -7.96
N GLU A 131 -11.13 20.23 -7.06
CA GLU A 131 -10.63 20.35 -5.68
C GLU A 131 -9.74 19.16 -5.25
N THR A 132 -8.97 18.57 -6.17
CA THR A 132 -8.16 17.40 -5.80
C THR A 132 -6.96 17.78 -4.96
N LYS A 133 -6.81 17.10 -3.82
CA LYS A 133 -5.65 17.20 -2.93
C LYS A 133 -4.41 16.60 -3.58
N PHE A 134 -3.22 17.11 -3.25
CA PHE A 134 -1.97 16.56 -3.77
C PHE A 134 -1.78 15.08 -3.40
N SER A 135 -2.20 14.71 -2.19
CA SER A 135 -2.21 13.33 -1.71
C SER A 135 -3.05 12.41 -2.61
N ASP A 136 -4.25 12.83 -3.00
CA ASP A 136 -5.12 12.11 -3.93
C ASP A 136 -4.51 11.99 -5.33
N ILE A 137 -3.94 13.08 -5.86
CA ILE A 137 -3.28 13.06 -7.18
C ILE A 137 -2.11 12.08 -7.15
N MET A 138 -1.30 12.11 -6.08
CA MET A 138 -0.17 11.18 -5.90
C MET A 138 -0.66 9.73 -5.88
N PHE A 139 -1.69 9.42 -5.10
CA PHE A 139 -2.22 8.06 -4.95
C PHE A 139 -2.88 7.52 -6.22
N VAL A 140 -3.70 8.32 -6.89
CA VAL A 140 -4.45 7.89 -8.09
C VAL A 140 -3.52 7.80 -9.29
N HIS A 141 -2.67 8.80 -9.47
CA HIS A 141 -1.86 8.93 -10.68
C HIS A 141 -0.44 8.44 -10.51
N ASN A 142 0.01 7.96 -9.34
CA ASN A 142 1.36 7.42 -9.12
C ASN A 142 2.44 8.36 -9.69
N LEU A 143 2.43 9.62 -9.24
CA LEU A 143 3.12 10.70 -9.95
C LEU A 143 4.63 10.50 -10.04
N ASP A 144 5.27 9.95 -9.01
CA ASP A 144 6.72 9.68 -9.04
C ASP A 144 7.09 8.37 -9.74
N TYR A 145 6.10 7.61 -10.23
CA TYR A 145 6.34 6.41 -11.03
C TYR A 145 6.70 6.78 -12.48
N PRO A 146 7.88 6.36 -12.99
CA PRO A 146 8.35 6.69 -14.34
C PRO A 146 7.37 6.31 -15.44
N VAL A 147 7.15 7.19 -16.41
CA VAL A 147 6.23 6.94 -17.54
C VAL A 147 6.69 5.78 -18.42
N SER A 148 8.01 5.60 -18.60
CA SER A 148 8.59 4.50 -19.37
C SER A 148 8.24 3.12 -18.82
N ASP A 149 8.01 3.06 -17.51
CA ASP A 149 7.85 1.82 -16.77
C ASP A 149 6.38 1.60 -16.36
N ARG A 150 5.46 2.49 -16.79
CA ARG A 150 4.03 2.32 -16.60
C ARG A 150 3.52 1.15 -17.43
N HIS A 151 3.57 -0.02 -16.82
CA HIS A 151 2.89 -1.22 -17.30
C HIS A 151 1.51 -1.30 -16.63
N GLU A 152 0.76 -2.36 -16.93
CA GLU A 152 -0.53 -2.62 -16.26
C GLU A 152 -0.36 -2.80 -14.74
N TRP A 153 0.85 -3.14 -14.28
CA TRP A 153 1.16 -3.44 -12.90
C TRP A 153 2.30 -2.56 -12.38
N LEU A 154 2.20 -2.18 -11.10
CA LEU A 154 3.28 -1.48 -10.41
C LEU A 154 4.30 -2.51 -9.92
N GLU A 155 5.55 -2.36 -10.34
CA GLU A 155 6.66 -3.18 -9.86
C GLU A 155 7.39 -2.51 -8.69
N ASP A 156 7.59 -3.25 -7.59
CA ASP A 156 8.31 -2.77 -6.39
C ASP A 156 9.78 -2.41 -6.65
N THR A 157 10.36 -2.93 -7.73
CA THR A 157 11.75 -2.72 -8.13
C THR A 157 12.00 -1.35 -8.76
N VAL A 158 10.94 -0.68 -9.23
CA VAL A 158 11.02 0.66 -9.82
C VAL A 158 11.18 1.70 -8.72
N ASP A 159 12.10 2.67 -8.90
CA ASP A 159 12.35 3.74 -7.93
C ASP A 159 11.24 4.80 -7.96
N ALA A 160 10.12 4.47 -7.29
CA ALA A 160 8.95 5.33 -7.12
C ALA A 160 8.54 5.37 -5.63
N PRO A 161 9.39 5.94 -4.75
CA PRO A 161 9.24 5.82 -3.31
C PRO A 161 7.88 6.28 -2.78
N PHE A 162 7.35 7.42 -3.24
CA PHE A 162 6.05 7.88 -2.76
C PHE A 162 4.92 7.01 -3.25
N THR A 163 4.93 6.60 -4.53
CA THR A 163 3.95 5.63 -5.03
C THR A 163 3.91 4.40 -4.13
N HIS A 164 5.07 3.80 -3.83
CA HIS A 164 5.13 2.60 -3.01
C HIS A 164 4.64 2.83 -1.58
N ALA A 165 5.18 3.82 -0.87
CA ALA A 165 4.79 4.07 0.53
C ALA A 165 3.32 4.47 0.68
N VAL A 166 2.80 5.32 -0.22
CA VAL A 166 1.40 5.74 -0.19
C VAL A 166 0.48 4.54 -0.49
N LYS A 167 0.84 3.66 -1.42
CA LYS A 167 0.07 2.44 -1.69
C LYS A 167 0.06 1.50 -0.48
N GLU A 168 1.20 1.27 0.16
CA GLU A 168 1.28 0.47 1.39
C GLU A 168 0.41 1.06 2.50
N PHE A 169 0.45 2.38 2.72
CA PHE A 169 -0.42 3.06 3.69
C PHE A 169 -1.91 2.88 3.36
N MET A 170 -2.30 3.09 2.11
CA MET A 170 -3.71 2.98 1.71
C MET A 170 -4.21 1.54 1.79
N LEU A 171 -3.38 0.56 1.41
CA LEU A 171 -3.68 -0.87 1.57
C LEU A 171 -3.82 -1.24 3.04
N ASP A 172 -2.92 -0.76 3.90
CA ASP A 172 -3.01 -0.97 5.35
C ASP A 172 -4.33 -0.43 5.90
N ARG A 173 -4.72 0.80 5.53
CA ARG A 173 -6.01 1.38 5.90
C ARG A 173 -7.18 0.52 5.40
N MET A 174 -7.15 0.06 4.16
CA MET A 174 -8.23 -0.77 3.59
C MET A 174 -8.40 -2.12 4.30
N ILE A 175 -7.30 -2.71 4.79
CA ILE A 175 -7.28 -4.08 5.32
C ILE A 175 -7.36 -4.11 6.86
N ASN A 176 -6.94 -3.05 7.55
CA ASN A 176 -6.78 -3.08 9.01
C ASN A 176 -7.71 -2.09 9.73
N THR A 177 -8.61 -1.39 9.03
CA THR A 177 -9.48 -0.38 9.65
C THR A 177 -10.95 -0.56 9.24
N PRO A 178 -11.91 -0.42 10.18
CA PRO A 178 -13.33 -0.58 9.85
C PRO A 178 -13.81 0.37 8.75
N GLU A 179 -13.34 1.62 8.78
CA GLU A 179 -13.71 2.62 7.78
C GLU A 179 -13.13 2.27 6.40
N GLY A 180 -11.87 1.82 6.37
CA GLY A 180 -11.22 1.40 5.12
C GLY A 180 -11.87 0.16 4.51
N HIS A 181 -12.24 -0.83 5.34
CA HIS A 181 -12.99 -2.00 4.88
C HIS A 181 -14.32 -1.60 4.24
N LYS A 182 -15.09 -0.76 4.93
CA LYS A 182 -16.38 -0.29 4.44
C LYS A 182 -16.23 0.47 3.12
N ALA A 183 -15.29 1.41 3.06
CA ALA A 183 -15.05 2.20 1.85
C ALA A 183 -14.59 1.32 0.66
N SER A 184 -13.73 0.33 0.92
CA SER A 184 -13.28 -0.62 -0.10
C SER A 184 -14.42 -1.50 -0.61
N ASP A 185 -15.25 -2.03 0.29
CA ASP A 185 -16.43 -2.83 -0.07
C ASP A 185 -17.46 -2.02 -0.88
N GLU A 186 -17.74 -0.78 -0.47
CA GLU A 186 -18.61 0.14 -1.21
C GLU A 186 -18.05 0.48 -2.60
N ALA A 187 -16.75 0.78 -2.71
CA ALA A 187 -16.09 1.05 -3.98
C ALA A 187 -16.13 -0.17 -4.91
N MET A 188 -15.86 -1.37 -4.38
CA MET A 188 -15.88 -2.60 -5.16
C MET A 188 -17.28 -2.89 -5.71
N LYS A 189 -18.33 -2.72 -4.90
CA LYS A 189 -19.73 -2.84 -5.33
C LYS A 189 -20.11 -1.83 -6.40
N ALA A 190 -19.59 -0.60 -6.32
CA ALA A 190 -19.89 0.45 -7.28
C ALA A 190 -19.20 0.22 -8.63
N VAL A 191 -17.96 -0.28 -8.62
CA VAL A 191 -17.16 -0.51 -9.84
C VAL A 191 -17.54 -1.81 -10.53
N PHE A 192 -17.90 -2.85 -9.78
CA PHE A 192 -18.26 -4.16 -10.32
C PHE A 192 -19.65 -4.61 -9.82
N PRO A 193 -20.73 -3.90 -10.14
CA PRO A 193 -22.07 -4.24 -9.65
C PRO A 193 -22.46 -5.70 -9.96
N ASP A 194 -22.13 -6.17 -11.17
CA ASP A 194 -22.47 -7.50 -11.68
C ASP A 194 -21.84 -8.66 -10.87
N LEU A 195 -20.67 -8.44 -10.25
CA LEU A 195 -20.04 -9.43 -9.38
C LEU A 195 -20.87 -9.66 -8.10
N TRP A 196 -21.62 -8.64 -7.65
CA TRP A 196 -22.48 -8.71 -6.46
C TRP A 196 -23.93 -9.08 -6.79
N GLU A 197 -24.39 -8.82 -8.02
CA GLU A 197 -25.69 -9.31 -8.50
C GLU A 197 -25.76 -10.84 -8.53
N ASN A 198 -24.63 -11.50 -8.77
CA ASN A 198 -24.53 -12.97 -8.80
C ASN A 198 -23.90 -13.56 -7.53
N ALA A 199 -23.62 -12.75 -6.51
CA ALA A 199 -22.97 -13.21 -5.29
C ALA A 199 -23.97 -13.97 -4.41
N LEU A 200 -23.61 -15.21 -4.06
CA LEU A 200 -24.35 -16.02 -3.10
C LEU A 200 -23.83 -15.76 -1.68
N VAL A 201 -24.73 -15.38 -0.77
CA VAL A 201 -24.42 -15.18 0.65
C VAL A 201 -24.59 -16.52 1.37
N ARG A 202 -23.49 -17.06 1.90
CA ARG A 202 -23.51 -18.25 2.75
C ARG A 202 -24.09 -17.91 4.11
N GLN A 203 -25.11 -18.66 4.52
CA GLN A 203 -25.77 -18.59 5.80
C GLN A 203 -25.63 -19.94 6.51
N VAL A 204 -25.72 -19.92 7.84
CA VAL A 204 -25.74 -21.12 8.67
C VAL A 204 -27.03 -21.07 9.50
N ASP A 205 -27.85 -22.11 9.43
CA ASP A 205 -29.07 -22.20 10.24
C ASP A 205 -28.77 -22.61 11.70
N GLU A 206 -29.80 -22.62 12.53
CA GLU A 206 -29.71 -22.99 13.95
C GLU A 206 -29.24 -24.43 14.17
N ASP A 207 -29.41 -25.29 13.15
CA ASP A 207 -28.98 -26.70 13.14
C ASP A 207 -27.53 -26.86 12.61
N GLY A 208 -26.86 -25.77 12.24
CA GLY A 208 -25.50 -25.77 11.72
C GLY A 208 -25.38 -26.16 10.24
N SER A 209 -26.50 -26.27 9.52
CA SER A 209 -26.51 -26.57 8.09
C SER A 209 -26.31 -25.30 7.27
N GLU A 210 -25.50 -25.42 6.23
CA GLU A 210 -25.15 -24.30 5.36
C GLU A 210 -26.14 -24.19 4.20
N TYR A 211 -26.59 -22.97 3.93
CA TYR A 211 -27.41 -22.66 2.77
C TYR A 211 -26.96 -21.34 2.15
N PHE A 212 -27.32 -21.13 0.90
CA PHE A 212 -26.98 -19.91 0.17
C PHE A 212 -28.23 -19.10 -0.09
N THR A 213 -28.09 -17.78 -0.03
CA THR A 213 -29.14 -16.82 -0.39
C THR A 213 -28.62 -15.87 -1.46
N ASP A 214 -29.50 -15.38 -2.30
CA ASP A 214 -29.20 -14.19 -3.10
C ASP A 214 -29.17 -12.93 -2.22
N ARG A 215 -28.92 -11.77 -2.85
CA ARG A 215 -28.86 -10.47 -2.17
C ARG A 215 -30.20 -10.00 -1.59
N GLU A 216 -31.31 -10.58 -2.05
CA GLU A 216 -32.67 -10.29 -1.56
C GLU A 216 -33.08 -11.22 -0.41
N GLY A 217 -32.24 -12.21 -0.07
CA GLY A 217 -32.51 -13.20 0.96
C GLY A 217 -33.29 -14.41 0.46
N ASN A 218 -33.49 -14.56 -0.85
CA ASN A 218 -34.11 -15.75 -1.41
C ASN A 218 -33.11 -16.90 -1.38
N ARG A 219 -33.54 -18.05 -0.86
CA ARG A 219 -32.70 -19.26 -0.80
C ARG A 219 -32.41 -19.76 -2.20
N ILE A 220 -31.14 -20.03 -2.48
CA ILE A 220 -30.69 -20.64 -3.73
C ILE A 220 -30.20 -22.05 -3.41
N ASP A 221 -30.90 -23.03 -3.98
CA ASP A 221 -30.46 -24.42 -3.98
C ASP A 221 -29.37 -24.57 -5.04
N ILE A 222 -28.12 -24.63 -4.60
CA ILE A 222 -27.01 -24.94 -5.50
C ILE A 222 -27.14 -26.43 -5.84
N GLU A 223 -27.67 -26.74 -7.03
CA GLU A 223 -27.62 -28.11 -7.55
C GLU A 223 -26.15 -28.54 -7.58
N SER A 224 -25.84 -29.59 -6.81
CA SER A 224 -24.52 -30.19 -6.76
C SER A 224 -24.19 -30.75 -8.15
N SER A 225 -23.48 -29.94 -8.93
CA SER A 225 -22.95 -30.33 -10.22
C SER A 225 -21.93 -31.44 -9.96
N ARG A 226 -22.29 -32.67 -10.32
CA ARG A 226 -21.43 -33.85 -10.31
C ARG A 226 -20.30 -33.75 -11.32
#